data_AF-A0A9E5YMG2-F1
#
_entry.id   AF-A0A9E5YMG2-F1
#
_cell.length_a   1.000
_cell.length_b   1.000
_cell.length_c   1.000
_cell.angle_alpha   90.00
_cell.angle_beta   90.00
_cell.angle_gamma   90.00
#
_symmetry.space_group_name_H-M   'P 1'
#
loop_
_entity.id
_entity.type
_entity.pdbx_description
1 polymer ?
#
loop_
_entity_poly.entity_id
_entity_poly.type
_entity_poly.pdbx_seq_one_letter_code
_entity_poly.pdbx_strand_id
1 'polypeptide(L)'
;MKYLKAVVMIIHTPAKLKLCNIYNNFAGHALDISVNDAVNDVEVIVDTFTVQDQFDYFAFYQHSITSTGIITIDLQNHYLERVNNDLYVSTTGDDNNTGLTLEVPIRTIALALQKIESDSLNPKTVYVASGFYSHDLNNQIFPLAGKKDVNIIGEDMSTTILNNDLNEYTFMMAHKGNNILKNFTLHSDEQCLFHSIYISKSDNLKIENVVVENSTIHNSGAVLFYRCFEVVLDNITIRNNISEGCSGLWFDGGNVKMNNCVLDNNDSIGPDTRSSNFYCHVNDYLEIENCIFSNTEILPGPYWDHPTVMIAAQQNCEPDIKLSNCLFINNSTDESYIAIITSSGQREINNCTFSGNTSSFATLRIHSEVDFRNNIMYNNNVDYEILTGNITATGLNSILNIEYCDITGGEDGIWPGNNPATINWLDGNIDEDPMFDSLGTYPFALLANSPCIDTGTPDTTGLYLPPWDLLHNYRVWDGDGNGVAIIDMGCYEFGADSVGVNYNELPISNYELRNYPNPFNPETKIVFNLPEEGTVKLEIYNIKGQKVKTFLNLQINKSSNQQIIWDGTDENNLPVGSGVYLYQLKVNGNSKAINKMILLK
;
A
#
# COMPACT_ATOMS: atom_id res chain seq x y z
N MET A 1 16.08 -26.56 -12.92
CA MET A 1 16.53 -26.07 -14.26
C MET A 1 16.67 -24.57 -14.14
N LYS A 2 17.79 -23.99 -14.55
CA LYS A 2 17.98 -22.53 -14.49
C LYS A 2 16.97 -21.87 -15.43
N TYR A 3 16.07 -21.04 -14.89
CA TYR A 3 15.22 -20.14 -15.65
C TYR A 3 16.10 -19.35 -16.63
N LEU A 4 15.86 -19.53 -17.93
CA LEU A 4 16.60 -18.85 -18.98
C LEU A 4 16.15 -17.38 -18.98
N LYS A 5 17.04 -16.46 -18.58
CA LYS A 5 16.88 -15.04 -18.87
C LYS A 5 16.89 -14.85 -20.39
N ALA A 6 15.90 -14.10 -20.89
CA ALA A 6 15.68 -13.64 -22.26
C ALA A 6 16.76 -14.00 -23.30
N VAL A 7 16.37 -14.80 -24.29
CA VAL A 7 17.20 -15.08 -25.46
C VAL A 7 17.14 -13.89 -26.42
N VAL A 8 18.15 -13.01 -26.38
CA VAL A 8 18.39 -12.05 -27.46
C VAL A 8 19.11 -12.79 -28.59
N MET A 9 18.40 -13.12 -29.66
CA MET A 9 19.00 -13.71 -30.87
C MET A 9 19.02 -12.68 -31.99
N ILE A 10 20.20 -12.08 -32.25
CA ILE A 10 20.44 -11.29 -33.47
C ILE A 10 21.00 -12.26 -34.51
N ILE A 11 20.22 -12.61 -35.54
CA ILE A 11 20.71 -13.43 -36.65
C ILE A 11 21.10 -12.51 -37.81
N HIS A 12 22.38 -12.50 -38.18
CA HIS A 12 22.87 -12.04 -39.48
C HIS A 12 23.60 -13.20 -40.13
N THR A 13 22.95 -13.96 -41.04
CA THR A 13 23.52 -14.49 -42.30
C THR A 13 22.60 -15.54 -42.96
N PRO A 14 22.59 -15.61 -44.32
CA PRO A 14 21.74 -16.54 -45.06
C PRO A 14 22.46 -17.87 -45.32
N ALA A 15 22.22 -18.87 -44.48
CA ALA A 15 22.53 -20.26 -44.79
C ALA A 15 21.50 -21.17 -44.11
N LYS A 16 20.60 -21.77 -44.91
CA LYS A 16 19.59 -22.79 -44.52
C LYS A 16 19.22 -22.78 -43.02
N LEU A 17 18.35 -21.85 -42.62
CA LEU A 17 17.87 -21.80 -41.25
C LEU A 17 17.18 -23.12 -40.89
N LYS A 18 17.73 -23.86 -39.92
CA LYS A 18 16.87 -24.60 -39.00
C LYS A 18 16.19 -23.52 -38.16
N LEU A 19 14.90 -23.31 -38.41
CA LEU A 19 14.12 -22.35 -37.65
C LEU A 19 14.12 -22.74 -36.17
N CYS A 20 14.27 -21.75 -35.30
CA CYS A 20 14.29 -21.95 -33.86
C CYS A 20 12.86 -21.87 -33.30
N ASN A 21 12.66 -22.44 -32.12
CA ASN A 21 11.42 -22.36 -31.37
C ASN A 21 11.59 -21.39 -30.20
N ILE A 22 10.65 -20.47 -30.04
CA ILE A 22 10.61 -19.52 -28.93
C ILE A 22 9.16 -19.51 -28.43
N TYR A 23 8.84 -20.34 -27.45
CA TYR A 23 7.48 -20.43 -26.93
C TYR A 23 7.44 -20.80 -25.44
N ASN A 24 6.32 -20.49 -24.79
CA ASN A 24 5.99 -20.85 -23.41
C ASN A 24 7.03 -20.35 -22.39
N ASN A 25 7.55 -19.14 -22.61
CA ASN A 25 8.39 -18.45 -21.65
C ASN A 25 7.52 -17.67 -20.65
N PHE A 26 8.07 -17.42 -19.47
CA PHE A 26 7.42 -16.66 -18.41
C PHE A 26 8.33 -15.51 -17.99
N ALA A 27 7.80 -14.31 -18.03
CA ALA A 27 8.41 -13.07 -17.58
C ALA A 27 7.30 -12.11 -17.19
N GLY A 28 7.59 -11.08 -16.38
CA GLY A 28 6.57 -10.11 -15.95
C GLY A 28 6.11 -9.15 -17.03
N HIS A 29 6.85 -9.07 -18.14
CA HIS A 29 6.52 -8.30 -19.33
C HIS A 29 7.32 -8.85 -20.51
N ALA A 30 6.74 -8.83 -21.72
CA ALA A 30 7.38 -9.31 -22.96
C ALA A 30 7.87 -10.77 -22.84
N LEU A 31 6.92 -11.71 -22.70
CA LEU A 31 7.19 -13.08 -22.25
C LEU A 31 8.26 -13.79 -23.08
N ASP A 32 8.21 -13.69 -24.40
CA ASP A 32 9.09 -14.42 -25.31
C ASP A 32 10.21 -13.55 -25.87
N ILE A 33 9.88 -12.36 -26.36
CA ILE A 33 10.81 -11.48 -27.07
C ILE A 33 10.66 -10.04 -26.56
N SER A 34 11.77 -9.42 -26.21
CA SER A 34 11.85 -7.99 -25.98
C SER A 34 12.96 -7.40 -26.83
N VAL A 35 12.63 -6.33 -27.57
CA VAL A 35 13.61 -5.61 -28.37
C VAL A 35 13.56 -4.13 -28.00
N ASN A 36 14.74 -3.57 -27.78
CA ASN A 36 14.93 -2.19 -27.35
C ASN A 36 15.80 -1.46 -28.36
N ASP A 37 15.37 -0.26 -28.75
CA ASP A 37 16.18 0.70 -29.50
C ASP A 37 16.73 0.19 -30.84
N ALA A 38 15.95 -0.64 -31.54
CA ALA A 38 16.34 -1.12 -32.86
C ALA A 38 16.39 0.05 -33.86
N VAL A 39 17.59 0.31 -34.39
CA VAL A 39 17.85 1.35 -35.39
C VAL A 39 17.53 0.84 -36.81
N ASN A 40 17.67 -0.47 -37.04
CA ASN A 40 17.34 -1.13 -38.29
C ASN A 40 16.19 -2.11 -38.07
N ASP A 41 15.52 -2.50 -39.17
CA ASP A 41 14.48 -3.52 -39.14
C ASP A 41 15.03 -4.84 -38.58
N VAL A 42 14.25 -5.47 -37.70
CA VAL A 42 14.56 -6.76 -37.08
C VAL A 42 13.51 -7.77 -37.54
N GLU A 43 13.92 -8.68 -38.41
CA GLU A 43 13.11 -9.83 -38.80
C GLU A 43 13.48 -11.04 -37.95
N VAL A 44 12.50 -11.59 -37.23
CA VAL A 44 12.63 -12.79 -36.42
C VAL A 44 11.87 -13.92 -37.11
N ILE A 45 12.58 -14.98 -37.53
CA ILE A 45 11.95 -16.12 -38.20
C ILE A 45 12.03 -17.34 -37.28
N VAL A 46 10.88 -17.85 -36.85
CA VAL A 46 10.75 -18.98 -35.91
C VAL A 46 9.90 -20.10 -36.51
N ASP A 47 10.10 -21.33 -36.05
CA ASP A 47 9.22 -22.45 -36.41
C ASP A 47 7.95 -22.38 -35.57
N THR A 48 8.11 -22.42 -34.24
CA THR A 48 7.01 -22.34 -33.27
C THR A 48 7.15 -21.12 -32.36
N PHE A 49 6.08 -20.32 -32.24
CA PHE A 49 5.93 -19.22 -31.26
C PHE A 49 4.85 -19.53 -30.21
N THR A 50 4.72 -18.73 -29.14
CA THR A 50 3.70 -19.03 -28.10
C THR A 50 2.28 -18.95 -28.64
N VAL A 51 1.95 -17.89 -29.39
CA VAL A 51 0.63 -17.67 -30.01
C VAL A 51 0.78 -17.10 -31.42
N GLN A 52 -0.30 -17.09 -32.20
CA GLN A 52 -0.30 -16.52 -33.55
C GLN A 52 -0.22 -14.97 -33.57
N ASP A 53 -0.86 -14.27 -32.62
CA ASP A 53 -0.81 -12.80 -32.50
C ASP A 53 0.21 -12.38 -31.45
N GLN A 54 1.29 -11.76 -31.90
CA GLN A 54 2.56 -11.86 -31.19
C GLN A 54 2.89 -10.63 -30.34
N PHE A 55 2.36 -9.46 -30.69
CA PHE A 55 2.79 -8.19 -30.12
C PHE A 55 2.04 -7.81 -28.82
N ASP A 56 2.57 -6.82 -28.10
CA ASP A 56 2.12 -6.24 -26.83
C ASP A 56 2.30 -7.10 -25.56
N TYR A 57 2.15 -8.43 -25.64
CA TYR A 57 2.25 -9.32 -24.47
C TYR A 57 3.37 -10.36 -24.59
N PHE A 58 3.49 -11.03 -25.73
CA PHE A 58 4.50 -12.06 -25.97
C PHE A 58 5.79 -11.50 -26.56
N ALA A 59 5.65 -10.61 -27.54
CA ALA A 59 6.73 -9.83 -28.12
C ALA A 59 6.50 -8.34 -27.86
N PHE A 60 7.49 -7.67 -27.28
CA PHE A 60 7.43 -6.23 -27.02
C PHE A 60 8.53 -5.50 -27.77
N TYR A 61 8.16 -4.33 -28.30
CA TYR A 61 9.11 -3.43 -28.94
C TYR A 61 9.08 -2.05 -28.29
N GLN A 62 10.22 -1.65 -27.73
CA GLN A 62 10.38 -0.31 -27.18
C GLN A 62 11.01 0.64 -28.20
N HIS A 63 10.25 1.65 -28.60
CA HIS A 63 10.76 2.78 -29.38
C HIS A 63 11.33 3.87 -28.46
N SER A 64 12.60 4.22 -28.63
CA SER A 64 13.11 5.55 -28.28
C SER A 64 12.93 6.53 -29.44
N ILE A 65 13.15 7.82 -29.16
CA ILE A 65 13.07 8.92 -30.13
C ILE A 65 13.99 8.69 -31.36
N THR A 66 15.06 7.91 -31.21
CA THR A 66 16.03 7.58 -32.26
C THR A 66 15.77 6.24 -32.95
N SER A 67 14.73 5.51 -32.57
CA SER A 67 14.42 4.18 -33.13
C SER A 67 13.70 4.31 -34.47
N THR A 68 14.31 3.78 -35.53
CA THR A 68 13.75 3.80 -36.90
C THR A 68 13.40 2.42 -37.45
N GLY A 69 13.81 1.35 -36.79
CA GLY A 69 13.51 -0.01 -37.23
C GLY A 69 12.07 -0.44 -36.94
N ILE A 70 11.55 -1.39 -37.71
CA ILE A 70 10.35 -2.16 -37.36
C ILE A 70 10.73 -3.60 -36.98
N ILE A 71 9.83 -4.27 -36.25
CA ILE A 71 10.00 -5.68 -35.91
C ILE A 71 8.92 -6.49 -36.59
N THR A 72 9.35 -7.53 -37.30
CA THR A 72 8.46 -8.53 -37.88
C THR A 72 8.83 -9.88 -37.30
N ILE A 73 7.81 -10.69 -37.00
CA ILE A 73 8.02 -12.07 -36.57
C ILE A 73 7.23 -12.98 -37.51
N ASP A 74 7.96 -13.79 -38.26
CA ASP A 74 7.44 -14.80 -39.18
C ASP A 74 7.49 -16.18 -38.49
N LEU A 75 6.33 -16.82 -38.31
CA LEU A 75 6.20 -18.12 -37.66
C LEU A 75 5.43 -19.11 -38.52
N GLN A 76 5.71 -20.40 -38.35
CA GLN A 76 5.00 -21.48 -39.04
C GLN A 76 3.91 -22.12 -38.18
N ASN A 77 4.17 -22.23 -36.86
CA ASN A 77 3.32 -22.91 -35.89
C ASN A 77 3.20 -22.07 -34.60
N HIS A 78 2.15 -22.31 -33.82
CA HIS A 78 2.00 -21.75 -32.48
C HIS A 78 1.80 -22.87 -31.45
N TYR A 79 2.25 -22.63 -30.22
CA TYR A 79 2.20 -23.60 -29.13
C TYR A 79 0.86 -23.59 -28.37
N LEU A 80 0.28 -22.41 -28.14
CA LEU A 80 -0.99 -22.23 -27.43
C LEU A 80 -2.07 -21.66 -28.36
N GLU A 81 -3.27 -22.21 -28.23
CA GLU A 81 -4.47 -21.60 -28.78
C GLU A 81 -4.96 -20.48 -27.86
N ARG A 82 -5.33 -19.35 -28.46
CA ARG A 82 -5.93 -18.23 -27.74
C ARG A 82 -7.40 -18.52 -27.42
N VAL A 83 -7.85 -18.04 -26.26
CA VAL A 83 -9.20 -18.27 -25.75
C VAL A 83 -9.89 -16.93 -25.48
N ASN A 84 -10.80 -16.52 -26.36
CA ASN A 84 -11.65 -15.36 -26.17
C ASN A 84 -12.88 -15.71 -25.31
N ASN A 85 -12.62 -16.08 -24.06
CA ASN A 85 -13.63 -16.39 -23.05
C ASN A 85 -13.03 -16.20 -21.65
N ASP A 86 -13.88 -16.12 -20.65
CA ASP A 86 -13.42 -16.17 -19.26
C ASP A 86 -12.76 -17.54 -18.99
N LEU A 87 -11.75 -17.53 -18.13
CA LEU A 87 -11.00 -18.72 -17.74
C LEU A 87 -11.06 -18.93 -16.23
N TYR A 88 -11.15 -20.19 -15.82
CA TYR A 88 -11.24 -20.60 -14.42
C TYR A 88 -9.96 -21.33 -14.00
N VAL A 89 -9.41 -20.94 -12.85
CA VAL A 89 -8.16 -21.43 -12.28
C VAL A 89 -8.39 -21.98 -10.89
N SER A 90 -7.81 -23.14 -10.58
CA SER A 90 -7.89 -23.77 -9.26
C SER A 90 -6.60 -24.52 -8.92
N THR A 91 -6.18 -24.47 -7.64
CA THR A 91 -5.01 -25.23 -7.16
C THR A 91 -5.13 -26.74 -7.39
N THR A 92 -6.36 -27.29 -7.49
CA THR A 92 -6.62 -28.70 -7.80
C THR A 92 -6.81 -28.97 -9.30
N GLY A 93 -6.65 -27.95 -10.15
CA GLY A 93 -6.80 -28.03 -11.59
C GLY A 93 -5.66 -28.76 -12.31
N ASP A 94 -5.71 -28.74 -13.63
CA ASP A 94 -4.68 -29.27 -14.52
C ASP A 94 -4.44 -28.28 -15.66
N ASP A 95 -3.17 -27.97 -15.94
CA ASP A 95 -2.78 -27.05 -17.02
C ASP A 95 -3.09 -27.58 -18.43
N ASN A 96 -3.41 -28.87 -18.55
CA ASN A 96 -3.95 -29.46 -19.78
C ASN A 96 -5.46 -29.19 -19.96
N ASN A 97 -6.15 -28.66 -18.95
CA ASN A 97 -7.58 -28.38 -19.05
C ASN A 97 -7.86 -27.16 -19.95
N THR A 98 -9.10 -27.09 -20.45
CA THR A 98 -9.55 -25.95 -21.24
C THR A 98 -9.63 -24.68 -20.39
N GLY A 99 -10.06 -24.79 -19.14
CA GLY A 99 -10.30 -23.66 -18.24
C GLY A 99 -11.62 -22.95 -18.50
N LEU A 100 -12.52 -23.50 -19.32
CA LEU A 100 -13.77 -22.84 -19.72
C LEU A 100 -14.90 -22.96 -18.70
N THR A 101 -14.76 -23.84 -17.70
CA THR A 101 -15.74 -24.03 -16.63
C THR A 101 -15.04 -24.34 -15.30
N LEU A 102 -15.77 -24.20 -14.19
CA LEU A 102 -15.28 -24.49 -12.84
C LEU A 102 -14.92 -25.97 -12.63
N GLU A 103 -15.51 -26.89 -13.40
CA GLU A 103 -15.29 -28.34 -13.30
C GLU A 103 -14.02 -28.82 -14.03
N VAL A 104 -13.52 -28.03 -14.98
CA VAL A 104 -12.28 -28.29 -15.72
C VAL A 104 -11.35 -27.07 -15.68
N PRO A 105 -10.88 -26.67 -14.48
CA PRO A 105 -10.08 -25.47 -14.31
C PRO A 105 -8.62 -25.70 -14.71
N ILE A 106 -7.97 -24.65 -15.19
CA ILE A 106 -6.50 -24.60 -15.36
C ILE A 106 -5.86 -24.60 -13.96
N ARG A 107 -4.65 -25.15 -13.81
CA ARG A 107 -3.97 -25.16 -12.50
C ARG A 107 -3.36 -23.81 -12.17
N THR A 108 -2.61 -23.25 -13.11
CA THR A 108 -1.78 -22.06 -12.89
C THR A 108 -2.40 -20.80 -13.48
N ILE A 109 -2.35 -19.70 -12.72
CA ILE A 109 -2.84 -18.39 -13.16
C ILE A 109 -2.02 -17.91 -14.37
N ALA A 110 -0.72 -18.18 -14.37
CA ALA A 110 0.19 -17.75 -15.42
C ALA A 110 -0.16 -18.35 -16.80
N LEU A 111 -0.55 -19.63 -16.84
CA LEU A 111 -0.99 -20.25 -18.09
C LEU A 111 -2.34 -19.67 -18.56
N ALA A 112 -3.28 -19.42 -17.65
CA ALA A 112 -4.53 -18.77 -18.00
C ALA A 112 -4.29 -17.39 -18.63
N LEU A 113 -3.36 -16.60 -18.08
CA LEU A 113 -2.99 -15.28 -18.64
C LEU A 113 -2.32 -15.35 -20.02
N GLN A 114 -1.55 -16.41 -20.31
CA GLN A 114 -1.05 -16.65 -21.67
C GLN A 114 -2.20 -16.97 -22.64
N LYS A 115 -3.11 -17.88 -22.25
CA LYS A 115 -4.18 -18.37 -23.13
C LYS A 115 -5.26 -17.32 -23.40
N ILE A 116 -5.61 -16.50 -22.41
CA ILE A 116 -6.77 -15.61 -22.51
C ILE A 116 -6.58 -14.53 -23.59
N GLU A 117 -7.64 -14.30 -24.36
CA GLU A 117 -7.78 -13.22 -25.32
C GLU A 117 -8.88 -12.29 -24.88
N SER A 118 -8.58 -10.99 -24.95
CA SER A 118 -9.48 -9.94 -24.49
C SER A 118 -9.24 -8.66 -25.30
N ASP A 119 -10.25 -7.79 -25.30
CA ASP A 119 -10.21 -6.46 -25.87
C ASP A 119 -11.03 -5.49 -25.00
N SER A 120 -10.85 -4.18 -25.22
CA SER A 120 -11.49 -3.14 -24.42
C SER A 120 -13.01 -3.05 -24.58
N LEU A 121 -13.60 -3.66 -25.60
CA LEU A 121 -15.06 -3.70 -25.79
C LEU A 121 -15.69 -4.89 -25.08
N ASN A 122 -14.92 -5.96 -24.84
CA ASN A 122 -15.38 -7.19 -24.21
C ASN A 122 -14.28 -7.76 -23.28
N PRO A 123 -13.98 -7.07 -22.17
CA PRO A 123 -12.93 -7.49 -21.25
C PRO A 123 -13.24 -8.86 -20.65
N LYS A 124 -12.26 -9.78 -20.70
CA LYS A 124 -12.33 -11.14 -20.16
C LYS A 124 -11.68 -11.25 -18.80
N THR A 125 -12.09 -12.26 -18.06
CA THR A 125 -11.69 -12.46 -16.67
C THR A 125 -11.03 -13.82 -16.48
N VAL A 126 -9.92 -13.83 -15.74
CA VAL A 126 -9.38 -15.02 -15.11
C VAL A 126 -9.97 -15.09 -13.69
N TYR A 127 -10.90 -16.02 -13.47
CA TYR A 127 -11.45 -16.32 -12.16
C TYR A 127 -10.56 -17.31 -11.42
N VAL A 128 -10.15 -16.96 -10.20
CA VAL A 128 -9.22 -17.73 -9.38
C VAL A 128 -9.98 -18.26 -8.15
N ALA A 129 -10.19 -19.57 -8.10
CA ALA A 129 -10.86 -20.19 -6.96
C ALA A 129 -10.09 -19.97 -5.64
N SER A 130 -10.75 -20.19 -4.50
CA SER A 130 -10.08 -20.25 -3.22
C SER A 130 -8.95 -21.29 -3.24
N GLY A 131 -7.82 -20.95 -2.62
CA GLY A 131 -6.63 -21.79 -2.60
C GLY A 131 -5.38 -21.02 -2.26
N PHE A 132 -4.35 -21.78 -1.90
CA PHE A 132 -3.01 -21.26 -1.63
C PHE A 132 -2.12 -21.53 -2.84
N TYR A 133 -1.85 -20.52 -3.66
CA TYR A 133 -1.12 -20.62 -4.93
C TYR A 133 0.36 -20.30 -4.69
N SER A 134 1.25 -21.28 -4.88
CA SER A 134 2.69 -21.12 -4.68
C SER A 134 3.48 -22.03 -5.63
N HIS A 135 4.74 -21.69 -5.91
CA HIS A 135 5.58 -22.51 -6.79
C HIS A 135 5.80 -23.90 -6.19
N ASP A 136 6.17 -23.97 -4.92
CA ASP A 136 6.54 -25.22 -4.25
C ASP A 136 5.34 -26.18 -4.08
N LEU A 137 4.13 -25.65 -3.89
CA LEU A 137 2.96 -26.49 -3.59
C LEU A 137 2.17 -26.91 -4.82
N ASN A 138 2.03 -26.04 -5.82
CA ASN A 138 1.20 -26.33 -6.99
C ASN A 138 1.82 -25.90 -8.32
N ASN A 139 3.13 -25.62 -8.34
CA ASN A 139 3.84 -25.15 -9.53
C ASN A 139 3.26 -23.86 -10.10
N GLN A 140 2.65 -23.01 -9.26
CA GLN A 140 2.31 -21.66 -9.69
C GLN A 140 3.58 -20.96 -10.19
N ILE A 141 3.43 -20.15 -11.22
CA ILE A 141 4.54 -19.42 -11.84
C ILE A 141 4.38 -17.95 -11.49
N PHE A 142 5.47 -17.36 -11.02
CA PHE A 142 5.62 -15.92 -10.80
C PHE A 142 6.77 -15.39 -11.67
N PRO A 143 6.74 -14.12 -12.09
CA PRO A 143 5.66 -13.16 -11.87
C PRO A 143 4.39 -13.47 -12.68
N LEU A 144 3.24 -13.06 -12.15
CA LEU A 144 1.99 -13.00 -12.90
C LEU A 144 2.02 -11.79 -13.83
N ALA A 145 2.15 -12.05 -15.13
CA ALA A 145 2.16 -11.01 -16.14
C ALA A 145 0.73 -10.56 -16.49
N GLY A 146 0.34 -9.38 -16.04
CA GLY A 146 -0.94 -8.77 -16.40
C GLY A 146 -1.05 -8.54 -17.91
N LYS A 147 -2.26 -8.69 -18.45
CA LYS A 147 -2.58 -8.50 -19.88
C LYS A 147 -3.63 -7.41 -20.06
N LYS A 148 -3.54 -6.63 -21.14
CA LYS A 148 -4.42 -5.47 -21.35
C LYS A 148 -5.86 -5.95 -21.46
N ASP A 149 -6.78 -5.23 -20.83
CA ASP A 149 -8.20 -5.55 -20.86
C ASP A 149 -8.55 -6.92 -20.26
N VAL A 150 -7.67 -7.50 -19.41
CA VAL A 150 -7.89 -8.76 -18.71
C VAL A 150 -8.00 -8.53 -17.21
N ASN A 151 -9.10 -8.98 -16.63
CA ASN A 151 -9.32 -8.93 -15.18
C ASN A 151 -8.79 -10.19 -14.49
N ILE A 152 -8.43 -10.06 -13.22
CA ILE A 152 -8.11 -11.19 -12.34
C ILE A 152 -8.94 -11.06 -11.08
N ILE A 153 -9.85 -12.00 -10.87
CA ILE A 153 -10.81 -11.96 -9.77
C ILE A 153 -10.71 -13.27 -8.99
N GLY A 154 -10.23 -13.16 -7.75
CA GLY A 154 -10.27 -14.24 -6.78
C GLY A 154 -11.68 -14.49 -6.26
N GLU A 155 -11.89 -15.67 -5.69
CA GLU A 155 -13.15 -16.05 -5.05
C GLU A 155 -13.40 -15.19 -3.81
N ASP A 156 -12.40 -15.07 -2.93
CA ASP A 156 -12.46 -14.25 -1.72
C ASP A 156 -11.06 -13.87 -1.21
N MET A 157 -10.89 -12.65 -0.71
CA MET A 157 -9.58 -12.14 -0.27
C MET A 157 -8.94 -12.94 0.87
N SER A 158 -9.75 -13.56 1.74
CA SER A 158 -9.27 -14.34 2.89
C SER A 158 -8.88 -15.78 2.53
N THR A 159 -9.24 -16.25 1.34
CA THR A 159 -9.05 -17.66 0.95
C THR A 159 -8.34 -17.85 -0.39
N THR A 160 -8.31 -16.85 -1.26
CA THR A 160 -7.49 -16.82 -2.49
C THR A 160 -6.15 -16.16 -2.16
N ILE A 161 -5.16 -16.98 -1.81
CA ILE A 161 -3.84 -16.53 -1.36
C ILE A 161 -2.81 -16.80 -2.46
N LEU A 162 -2.18 -15.76 -2.98
CA LEU A 162 -1.07 -15.84 -3.93
C LEU A 162 0.24 -15.66 -3.14
N ASN A 163 0.87 -16.78 -2.84
CA ASN A 163 2.10 -16.84 -2.07
C ASN A 163 3.30 -16.91 -3.02
N ASN A 164 4.06 -15.82 -3.09
CA ASN A 164 5.29 -15.79 -3.85
C ASN A 164 6.45 -16.33 -2.99
N ASP A 165 6.76 -17.60 -3.22
CA ASP A 165 7.88 -18.35 -2.65
C ASP A 165 9.14 -18.27 -3.54
N LEU A 166 9.19 -17.30 -4.46
CA LEU A 166 10.31 -17.04 -5.36
C LEU A 166 10.86 -15.63 -5.16
N ASN A 167 12.14 -15.45 -5.50
CA ASN A 167 12.79 -14.13 -5.50
C ASN A 167 12.54 -13.35 -6.80
N GLU A 168 11.28 -13.04 -7.09
CA GLU A 168 10.80 -12.30 -8.26
C GLU A 168 9.57 -11.44 -7.89
N TYR A 169 9.06 -10.61 -8.80
CA TYR A 169 7.77 -9.91 -8.59
C TYR A 169 6.62 -10.91 -8.42
N THR A 170 5.60 -10.57 -7.63
CA THR A 170 4.38 -11.38 -7.57
C THR A 170 3.46 -11.06 -8.76
N PHE A 171 3.19 -9.77 -8.98
CA PHE A 171 2.39 -9.28 -10.11
C PHE A 171 3.10 -8.15 -10.86
N MET A 172 3.15 -8.24 -12.19
CA MET A 172 3.78 -7.26 -13.05
C MET A 172 2.93 -6.94 -14.28
N MET A 173 2.77 -5.66 -14.62
CA MET A 173 2.02 -5.21 -15.79
C MET A 173 2.61 -3.91 -16.36
N ALA A 174 2.74 -3.81 -17.69
CA ALA A 174 3.36 -2.63 -18.33
C ALA A 174 2.79 -2.27 -19.71
N HIS A 175 1.47 -2.08 -19.79
CA HIS A 175 0.77 -1.69 -21.02
C HIS A 175 -0.31 -0.63 -20.75
N LYS A 176 -0.88 -0.12 -21.84
CA LYS A 176 -2.14 0.66 -21.84
C LYS A 176 -3.33 -0.30 -21.88
N GLY A 177 -4.40 0.02 -21.17
CA GLY A 177 -5.57 -0.85 -21.04
C GLY A 177 -6.34 -0.67 -19.73
N ASN A 178 -7.45 -1.41 -19.64
CA ASN A 178 -8.37 -1.37 -18.51
C ASN A 178 -8.31 -2.68 -17.72
N ASN A 179 -8.07 -2.63 -16.41
CA ASN A 179 -7.89 -3.86 -15.63
C ASN A 179 -8.58 -3.77 -14.27
N ILE A 180 -9.20 -4.88 -13.87
CA ILE A 180 -9.72 -5.08 -12.51
C ILE A 180 -8.92 -6.21 -11.85
N LEU A 181 -8.37 -5.91 -10.67
CA LEU A 181 -7.75 -6.89 -9.77
C LEU A 181 -8.59 -6.97 -8.50
N LYS A 182 -9.07 -8.15 -8.12
CA LYS A 182 -10.06 -8.23 -7.03
C LYS A 182 -9.98 -9.52 -6.20
N ASN A 183 -10.29 -9.41 -4.91
CA ASN A 183 -10.58 -10.53 -3.99
C ASN A 183 -9.43 -11.53 -3.82
N PHE A 184 -8.21 -11.07 -3.53
CA PHE A 184 -7.10 -11.98 -3.22
C PHE A 184 -6.08 -11.34 -2.27
N THR A 185 -5.27 -12.18 -1.62
CA THR A 185 -4.13 -11.75 -0.82
C THR A 185 -2.82 -12.07 -1.52
N LEU A 186 -1.87 -11.15 -1.54
CA LEU A 186 -0.49 -11.35 -1.95
C LEU A 186 0.40 -11.47 -0.71
N HIS A 187 1.13 -12.58 -0.62
CA HIS A 187 2.06 -12.89 0.47
C HIS A 187 3.45 -13.21 -0.11
N SER A 188 4.52 -13.00 0.67
CA SER A 188 5.89 -13.42 0.30
C SER A 188 6.59 -14.07 1.49
N ASP A 189 6.91 -15.37 1.36
CA ASP A 189 7.59 -16.15 2.40
C ASP A 189 9.11 -15.87 2.45
N GLU A 190 9.70 -15.49 1.31
CA GLU A 190 11.12 -15.14 1.20
C GLU A 190 11.32 -13.63 1.00
N GLN A 191 12.58 -13.17 1.06
CA GLN A 191 12.92 -11.80 0.66
C GLN A 191 12.50 -11.58 -0.81
N CYS A 192 11.34 -10.96 -1.03
CA CYS A 192 10.94 -10.48 -2.33
C CYS A 192 11.78 -9.25 -2.66
N LEU A 193 12.92 -9.42 -3.34
CA LEU A 193 13.79 -8.28 -3.68
C LEU A 193 13.14 -7.26 -4.64
N PHE A 194 11.93 -7.55 -5.13
CA PHE A 194 11.14 -6.78 -6.08
C PHE A 194 9.79 -6.35 -5.48
N HIS A 195 8.96 -5.62 -6.25
CA HIS A 195 7.65 -5.19 -5.78
C HIS A 195 6.65 -6.37 -5.80
N SER A 196 5.73 -6.42 -4.84
CA SER A 196 4.63 -7.39 -4.83
C SER A 196 3.66 -7.08 -5.98
N ILE A 197 3.36 -5.79 -6.21
CA ILE A 197 2.63 -5.31 -7.38
C ILE A 197 3.46 -4.24 -8.08
N TYR A 198 3.76 -4.44 -9.36
CA TYR A 198 4.27 -3.39 -10.25
C TYR A 198 3.34 -3.22 -11.44
N ILE A 199 2.68 -2.07 -11.56
CA ILE A 199 1.85 -1.75 -12.71
C ILE A 199 2.30 -0.42 -13.30
N SER A 200 2.47 -0.40 -14.62
CA SER A 200 2.81 0.82 -15.33
C SER A 200 2.00 1.04 -16.61
N LYS A 201 1.80 2.31 -16.95
CA LYS A 201 1.13 2.77 -18.19
C LYS A 201 -0.36 2.41 -18.34
N SER A 202 -1.00 1.85 -17.31
CA SER A 202 -2.42 1.50 -17.36
C SER A 202 -3.28 2.75 -17.55
N ASP A 203 -4.33 2.64 -18.38
CA ASP A 203 -5.25 3.77 -18.59
C ASP A 203 -6.29 3.83 -17.47
N ASN A 204 -6.87 2.68 -17.11
CA ASN A 204 -7.83 2.55 -16.02
C ASN A 204 -7.54 1.29 -15.20
N LEU A 205 -7.17 1.45 -13.94
CA LEU A 205 -6.89 0.35 -13.02
C LEU A 205 -7.85 0.41 -11.84
N LYS A 206 -8.57 -0.67 -11.58
CA LYS A 206 -9.37 -0.85 -10.36
C LYS A 206 -8.82 -2.00 -9.55
N ILE A 207 -8.53 -1.75 -8.27
CA ILE A 207 -8.15 -2.79 -7.33
C ILE A 207 -9.12 -2.78 -6.14
N GLU A 208 -9.77 -3.92 -5.89
CA GLU A 208 -10.81 -4.04 -4.87
C GLU A 208 -10.59 -5.25 -3.97
N ASN A 209 -10.73 -5.11 -2.65
CA ASN A 209 -10.64 -6.22 -1.69
C ASN A 209 -9.34 -7.02 -1.85
N VAL A 210 -8.19 -6.33 -1.81
CA VAL A 210 -6.88 -6.94 -1.96
C VAL A 210 -6.03 -6.68 -0.73
N VAL A 211 -5.31 -7.70 -0.27
CA VAL A 211 -4.31 -7.56 0.79
C VAL A 211 -2.91 -7.76 0.20
N VAL A 212 -1.95 -6.91 0.56
CA VAL A 212 -0.53 -7.05 0.22
C VAL A 212 0.26 -7.02 1.52
N GLU A 213 0.88 -8.14 1.88
CA GLU A 213 1.51 -8.25 3.19
C GLU A 213 2.85 -9.00 3.24
N ASN A 214 3.59 -8.71 4.32
CA ASN A 214 4.79 -9.43 4.76
C ASN A 214 5.93 -9.45 3.72
N SER A 215 6.02 -8.43 2.85
CA SER A 215 7.06 -8.37 1.82
C SER A 215 8.32 -7.63 2.33
N THR A 216 9.51 -8.14 2.02
CA THR A 216 10.80 -7.48 2.31
C THR A 216 11.50 -7.10 1.01
N ILE A 217 11.48 -5.81 0.68
CA ILE A 217 11.78 -5.25 -0.64
C ILE A 217 13.10 -4.50 -0.61
N HIS A 218 13.96 -4.72 -1.61
CA HIS A 218 15.28 -4.10 -1.66
C HIS A 218 15.28 -2.69 -2.28
N ASN A 219 14.13 -2.22 -2.77
CA ASN A 219 13.95 -0.92 -3.40
C ASN A 219 12.75 -0.19 -2.75
N SER A 220 11.73 0.18 -3.52
CA SER A 220 10.61 0.99 -3.05
C SER A 220 9.27 0.55 -3.65
N GLY A 221 8.25 0.45 -2.81
CA GLY A 221 6.84 0.19 -3.11
C GLY A 221 6.52 -1.30 -3.06
N ALA A 222 5.87 -1.78 -1.99
CA ALA A 222 5.20 -3.09 -2.04
C ALA A 222 4.16 -3.11 -3.16
N VAL A 223 3.49 -1.96 -3.33
CA VAL A 223 2.67 -1.65 -4.48
C VAL A 223 3.26 -0.43 -5.18
N LEU A 224 3.60 -0.57 -6.46
CA LEU A 224 4.13 0.52 -7.28
C LEU A 224 3.29 0.72 -8.54
N PHE A 225 2.73 1.92 -8.67
CA PHE A 225 2.01 2.41 -9.85
C PHE A 225 2.81 3.50 -10.53
N TYR A 226 3.19 3.26 -11.79
CA TYR A 226 4.05 4.16 -12.55
C TYR A 226 3.45 4.56 -13.89
N ARG A 227 3.17 5.85 -14.08
CA ARG A 227 2.50 6.41 -15.26
C ARG A 227 1.14 5.78 -15.54
N CYS A 228 0.43 5.35 -14.50
CA CYS A 228 -0.97 4.97 -14.61
C CYS A 228 -1.82 6.24 -14.69
N PHE A 229 -2.89 6.25 -15.50
CA PHE A 229 -3.70 7.45 -15.70
C PHE A 229 -4.83 7.56 -14.67
N GLU A 230 -5.78 6.63 -14.63
CA GLU A 230 -6.83 6.57 -13.61
C GLU A 230 -6.67 5.32 -12.75
N VAL A 231 -6.52 5.50 -11.43
CA VAL A 231 -6.41 4.39 -10.47
C VAL A 231 -7.45 4.51 -9.37
N VAL A 232 -8.23 3.45 -9.16
CA VAL A 232 -9.21 3.36 -8.07
C VAL A 232 -8.82 2.20 -7.16
N LEU A 233 -8.56 2.52 -5.90
CA LEU A 233 -8.28 1.57 -4.83
C LEU A 233 -9.48 1.58 -3.87
N ASP A 234 -10.08 0.42 -3.65
CA ASP A 234 -11.22 0.27 -2.74
C ASP A 234 -11.03 -0.95 -1.84
N ASN A 235 -11.07 -0.74 -0.53
CA ASN A 235 -10.86 -1.80 0.47
C ASN A 235 -9.55 -2.58 0.23
N ILE A 236 -8.42 -1.87 0.18
CA ILE A 236 -7.10 -2.47 0.08
C ILE A 236 -6.37 -2.38 1.41
N THR A 237 -5.74 -3.47 1.84
CA THR A 237 -4.84 -3.47 3.00
C THR A 237 -3.41 -3.73 2.55
N ILE A 238 -2.49 -2.81 2.83
CA ILE A 238 -1.04 -2.98 2.62
C ILE A 238 -0.38 -2.96 3.99
N ARG A 239 0.21 -4.08 4.41
CA ARG A 239 0.73 -4.17 5.78
C ARG A 239 1.97 -5.00 5.99
N ASN A 240 2.68 -4.73 7.07
CA ASN A 240 3.85 -5.51 7.50
C ASN A 240 4.96 -5.58 6.43
N ASN A 241 5.07 -4.56 5.58
CA ASN A 241 6.08 -4.53 4.53
C ASN A 241 7.36 -3.84 5.01
N ILE A 242 8.48 -4.22 4.43
CA ILE A 242 9.80 -3.62 4.65
C ILE A 242 10.35 -3.17 3.32
N SER A 243 10.96 -1.99 3.26
CA SER A 243 11.67 -1.53 2.07
C SER A 243 12.89 -0.68 2.41
N GLU A 244 13.77 -0.49 1.43
CA GLU A 244 14.85 0.51 1.55
C GLU A 244 14.35 1.95 1.29
N GLY A 245 13.33 2.14 0.45
CA GLY A 245 12.64 3.43 0.26
C GLY A 245 11.17 3.33 0.64
N CYS A 246 10.21 3.66 -0.24
CA CYS A 246 8.77 3.58 0.08
C CYS A 246 8.36 2.13 0.47
N SER A 247 7.66 1.91 1.58
CA SER A 247 7.37 0.57 2.11
C SER A 247 5.98 0.06 1.78
N GLY A 248 4.99 0.94 1.73
CA GLY A 248 3.61 0.59 1.38
C GLY A 248 3.33 0.81 -0.11
N LEU A 249 2.72 1.96 -0.41
CA LEU A 249 2.21 2.31 -1.74
C LEU A 249 2.98 3.49 -2.34
N TRP A 250 3.54 3.27 -3.52
CA TRP A 250 4.05 4.34 -4.36
C TRP A 250 3.16 4.51 -5.59
N PHE A 251 2.60 5.70 -5.74
CA PHE A 251 1.91 6.17 -6.93
C PHE A 251 2.66 7.36 -7.56
N ASP A 252 3.01 7.22 -8.84
CA ASP A 252 3.60 8.29 -9.65
C ASP A 252 2.90 8.26 -11.01
N GLY A 253 1.85 9.06 -11.18
CA GLY A 253 0.93 8.93 -12.30
C GLY A 253 -0.05 10.09 -12.44
N GLY A 254 -1.18 9.80 -13.07
CA GLY A 254 -2.29 10.73 -13.28
C GLY A 254 -3.07 10.95 -12.00
N ASN A 255 -4.21 10.27 -11.89
CA ASN A 255 -5.24 10.51 -10.90
C ASN A 255 -5.50 9.26 -10.07
N VAL A 256 -5.80 9.45 -8.79
CA VAL A 256 -6.06 8.33 -7.89
C VAL A 256 -7.19 8.62 -6.91
N LYS A 257 -8.07 7.62 -6.74
CA LYS A 257 -9.10 7.57 -5.70
C LYS A 257 -8.82 6.41 -4.76
N MET A 258 -8.78 6.67 -3.47
CA MET A 258 -8.58 5.65 -2.43
C MET A 258 -9.76 5.67 -1.47
N ASN A 259 -10.43 4.54 -1.32
CA ASN A 259 -11.58 4.37 -0.42
C ASN A 259 -11.33 3.20 0.50
N ASN A 260 -11.58 3.37 1.80
CA ASN A 260 -11.52 2.28 2.79
C ASN A 260 -10.17 1.53 2.79
N CYS A 261 -9.07 2.22 2.47
CA CYS A 261 -7.74 1.60 2.36
C CYS A 261 -6.97 1.71 3.67
N VAL A 262 -6.17 0.69 3.97
CA VAL A 262 -5.36 0.60 5.19
C VAL A 262 -3.90 0.38 4.82
N LEU A 263 -3.03 1.28 5.26
CA LEU A 263 -1.58 1.17 5.13
C LEU A 263 -0.98 1.10 6.54
N ASP A 264 -0.73 -0.11 7.02
CA ASP A 264 -0.40 -0.39 8.42
C ASP A 264 0.97 -1.07 8.58
N ASN A 265 1.81 -0.58 9.48
CA ASN A 265 3.07 -1.24 9.84
C ASN A 265 3.98 -1.53 8.62
N ASN A 266 4.07 -0.56 7.70
CA ASN A 266 5.02 -0.62 6.59
C ASN A 266 6.21 0.29 6.92
N ASP A 267 7.40 -0.28 7.09
CA ASP A 267 8.57 0.47 7.54
C ASP A 267 9.65 0.58 6.46
N SER A 268 10.23 1.77 6.37
CA SER A 268 11.36 2.10 5.51
C SER A 268 12.66 2.08 6.31
N ILE A 269 13.60 1.22 5.93
CA ILE A 269 14.83 0.95 6.71
C ILE A 269 16.13 1.33 5.99
N GLY A 270 16.05 1.78 4.74
CA GLY A 270 17.22 2.03 3.89
C GLY A 270 17.55 3.53 3.75
N PRO A 271 18.76 3.85 3.25
CA PRO A 271 19.19 5.23 3.03
C PRO A 271 18.60 5.87 1.76
N ASP A 272 17.53 5.30 1.18
CA ASP A 272 16.95 5.81 -0.06
C ASP A 272 16.25 7.16 0.18
N THR A 273 16.25 7.98 -0.86
CA THR A 273 15.74 9.34 -0.96
C THR A 273 14.22 9.52 -0.81
N ARG A 274 13.44 8.44 -0.67
CA ARG A 274 11.96 8.45 -0.73
C ARG A 274 11.29 7.53 0.30
N SER A 275 11.91 7.39 1.47
CA SER A 275 11.36 6.63 2.58
C SER A 275 10.01 7.18 3.02
N SER A 276 8.98 6.34 2.96
CA SER A 276 7.58 6.65 3.25
C SER A 276 6.73 5.37 3.27
N ASN A 277 5.59 5.39 3.94
CA ASN A 277 4.57 4.34 3.81
C ASN A 277 3.69 4.60 2.58
N PHE A 278 3.36 5.86 2.34
CA PHE A 278 2.62 6.30 1.16
C PHE A 278 3.37 7.41 0.43
N TYR A 279 3.68 7.20 -0.84
CA TYR A 279 4.28 8.19 -1.72
C TYR A 279 3.39 8.42 -2.93
N CYS A 280 2.89 9.63 -3.13
CA CYS A 280 1.90 9.92 -4.15
C CYS A 280 2.22 11.20 -4.92
N HIS A 281 2.50 11.07 -6.21
CA HIS A 281 2.61 12.17 -7.15
C HIS A 281 1.47 12.11 -8.18
N VAL A 282 0.63 13.14 -8.20
CA VAL A 282 -0.59 13.22 -9.03
C VAL A 282 -0.57 14.40 -10.01
N ASN A 283 -1.34 14.28 -11.10
CA ASN A 283 -1.50 15.29 -12.15
C ASN A 283 -2.70 16.22 -11.91
N ASP A 284 -3.92 15.66 -11.87
CA ASP A 284 -5.14 16.47 -11.87
C ASP A 284 -5.89 16.40 -10.52
N TYR A 285 -6.03 15.21 -9.94
CA TYR A 285 -6.68 15.09 -8.64
C TYR A 285 -6.24 13.88 -7.81
N LEU A 286 -6.40 14.01 -6.49
CA LEU A 286 -6.26 12.96 -5.48
C LEU A 286 -7.46 13.02 -4.54
N GLU A 287 -8.19 11.91 -4.40
CA GLU A 287 -9.26 11.75 -3.42
C GLU A 287 -8.95 10.57 -2.50
N ILE A 288 -8.89 10.82 -1.18
CA ILE A 288 -8.67 9.79 -0.17
C ILE A 288 -9.82 9.87 0.86
N GLU A 289 -10.59 8.80 0.95
CA GLU A 289 -11.77 8.71 1.82
C GLU A 289 -11.67 7.47 2.71
N ASN A 290 -12.00 7.61 4.00
CA ASN A 290 -12.06 6.49 4.95
C ASN A 290 -10.77 5.64 5.01
N CYS A 291 -9.61 6.26 4.88
CA CYS A 291 -8.33 5.55 4.86
C CYS A 291 -7.58 5.65 6.19
N ILE A 292 -6.79 4.61 6.48
CA ILE A 292 -5.97 4.52 7.70
C ILE A 292 -4.50 4.43 7.33
N PHE A 293 -3.68 5.27 7.94
CA PHE A 293 -2.22 5.27 7.85
C PHE A 293 -1.68 5.08 9.26
N SER A 294 -1.16 3.88 9.57
CA SER A 294 -0.88 3.52 10.95
C SER A 294 0.43 2.77 11.16
N ASN A 295 0.97 2.93 12.37
CA ASN A 295 2.04 2.10 12.91
C ASN A 295 3.32 2.06 12.04
N THR A 296 3.56 3.06 11.20
CA THR A 296 4.76 3.14 10.36
C THR A 296 5.92 3.74 11.13
N GLU A 297 7.09 3.14 11.00
CA GLU A 297 8.37 3.71 11.39
C GLU A 297 9.22 4.00 10.15
N ILE A 298 9.67 5.26 10.02
CA ILE A 298 10.61 5.68 8.98
C ILE A 298 11.95 5.98 9.64
N LEU A 299 12.96 5.19 9.29
CA LEU A 299 14.31 5.39 9.81
C LEU A 299 14.98 6.62 9.16
N PRO A 300 15.87 7.30 9.90
CA PRO A 300 16.63 8.43 9.40
C PRO A 300 17.51 8.03 8.20
N GLY A 301 17.66 8.94 7.24
CA GLY A 301 18.39 8.68 6.01
C GLY A 301 19.20 9.91 5.56
N PRO A 302 20.17 9.75 4.65
CA PRO A 302 21.14 10.80 4.33
C PRO A 302 20.58 11.97 3.49
N TYR A 303 19.30 11.98 3.13
CA TYR A 303 18.67 12.92 2.19
C TYR A 303 17.41 13.60 2.80
N TRP A 304 16.77 14.48 2.02
CA TRP A 304 15.69 15.38 2.47
C TRP A 304 14.44 14.65 2.99
N ASP A 305 13.67 15.34 3.84
CA ASP A 305 12.30 15.04 4.31
C ASP A 305 11.77 13.61 4.03
N HIS A 306 11.81 12.74 5.04
CA HIS A 306 11.25 11.37 4.98
C HIS A 306 9.93 11.27 5.78
N PRO A 307 8.79 11.71 5.23
CA PRO A 307 7.52 11.57 5.92
C PRO A 307 6.97 10.16 5.80
N THR A 308 6.09 9.80 6.72
CA THR A 308 5.34 8.54 6.59
C THR A 308 4.34 8.62 5.42
N VAL A 309 3.82 9.82 5.13
CA VAL A 309 2.93 10.09 3.99
C VAL A 309 3.42 11.29 3.20
N MET A 310 3.72 11.09 1.91
CA MET A 310 4.09 12.12 0.95
C MET A 310 3.03 12.23 -0.13
N ILE A 311 2.43 13.40 -0.27
CA ILE A 311 1.53 13.76 -1.36
C ILE A 311 2.09 15.01 -2.04
N ALA A 312 2.33 14.92 -3.34
CA ALA A 312 2.81 16.05 -4.12
C ALA A 312 2.20 16.13 -5.52
N ALA A 313 2.28 17.33 -6.09
CA ALA A 313 1.97 17.56 -7.49
C ALA A 313 3.13 17.14 -8.42
N GLN A 314 2.78 16.63 -9.60
CA GLN A 314 3.72 16.49 -10.71
C GLN A 314 4.20 17.85 -11.21
N GLN A 315 5.33 17.84 -11.94
CA GLN A 315 5.93 19.09 -12.42
C GLN A 315 4.97 19.85 -13.36
N ASN A 316 4.69 21.11 -13.03
CA ASN A 316 3.74 21.99 -13.74
C ASN A 316 2.27 21.54 -13.66
N CYS A 317 1.92 20.74 -12.65
CA CYS A 317 0.55 20.34 -12.35
C CYS A 317 0.05 21.08 -11.10
N GLU A 318 -1.26 21.33 -11.05
CA GLU A 318 -1.94 21.99 -9.91
C GLU A 318 -3.12 21.12 -9.45
N PRO A 319 -2.88 19.91 -8.92
CA PRO A 319 -3.94 18.96 -8.62
C PRO A 319 -4.79 19.42 -7.44
N ASP A 320 -6.08 19.12 -7.52
CA ASP A 320 -7.02 19.21 -6.40
C ASP A 320 -6.81 18.00 -5.47
N ILE A 321 -6.58 18.25 -4.19
CA ILE A 321 -6.29 17.20 -3.20
C ILE A 321 -7.37 17.21 -2.12
N LYS A 322 -8.06 16.09 -1.95
CA LYS A 322 -9.11 15.91 -0.95
C LYS A 322 -8.80 14.73 -0.05
N LEU A 323 -8.71 15.01 1.25
CA LEU A 323 -8.58 14.00 2.30
C LEU A 323 -9.79 14.11 3.22
N SER A 324 -10.63 13.09 3.22
CA SER A 324 -11.86 13.05 4.00
C SER A 324 -11.87 11.84 4.91
N ASN A 325 -12.18 12.06 6.18
CA ASN A 325 -12.44 10.98 7.12
C ASN A 325 -11.30 9.95 7.28
N CYS A 326 -10.05 10.43 7.36
CA CYS A 326 -8.86 9.58 7.44
C CYS A 326 -8.25 9.55 8.85
N LEU A 327 -7.60 8.44 9.19
CA LEU A 327 -6.94 8.23 10.48
C LEU A 327 -5.43 8.08 10.30
N PHE A 328 -4.65 8.94 10.95
CA PHE A 328 -3.18 8.92 10.98
C PHE A 328 -2.70 8.68 12.40
N ILE A 329 -2.29 7.45 12.71
CA ILE A 329 -1.98 7.07 14.09
C ILE A 329 -0.67 6.35 14.23
N ASN A 330 0.02 6.61 15.34
CA ASN A 330 1.20 5.84 15.73
C ASN A 330 2.26 5.79 14.61
N ASN A 331 2.41 6.86 13.84
CA ASN A 331 3.45 6.98 12.84
C ASN A 331 4.67 7.68 13.46
N SER A 332 5.87 7.27 13.08
CA SER A 332 7.12 7.80 13.63
C SER A 332 8.14 8.08 12.54
N THR A 333 8.78 9.25 12.59
CA THR A 333 9.93 9.61 11.76
C THR A 333 10.93 10.47 12.54
N ASP A 334 12.22 10.23 12.39
CA ASP A 334 13.26 10.92 13.15
C ASP A 334 13.66 12.29 12.54
N GLU A 335 13.39 12.53 11.26
CA GLU A 335 14.03 13.64 10.50
C GLU A 335 13.06 14.54 9.71
N SER A 336 11.75 14.48 9.95
CA SER A 336 10.80 15.22 9.12
C SER A 336 9.41 15.43 9.76
N TYR A 337 8.36 15.17 8.98
CA TYR A 337 6.94 15.35 9.30
C TYR A 337 6.22 14.01 9.20
N ILE A 338 5.07 13.85 9.83
CA ILE A 338 4.26 12.63 9.63
C ILE A 338 3.70 12.61 8.21
N ALA A 339 3.11 13.73 7.78
CA ALA A 339 2.58 13.90 6.44
C ALA A 339 3.06 15.20 5.79
N ILE A 340 3.35 15.14 4.48
CA ILE A 340 3.64 16.30 3.65
C ILE A 340 2.62 16.32 2.51
N ILE A 341 1.92 17.44 2.35
CA ILE A 341 0.98 17.67 1.25
C ILE A 341 1.38 18.95 0.54
N THR A 342 1.90 18.80 -0.69
CA THR A 342 2.50 19.88 -1.48
C THR A 342 1.91 19.96 -2.87
N SER A 343 1.02 20.93 -3.12
CA SER A 343 0.43 21.20 -4.43
C SER A 343 0.23 22.70 -4.60
N SER A 344 0.08 23.19 -5.84
CA SER A 344 -0.42 24.55 -6.11
C SER A 344 -1.95 24.62 -6.31
N GLY A 345 -2.66 23.51 -6.57
CA GLY A 345 -4.15 23.45 -6.70
C GLY A 345 -4.92 23.10 -5.41
N GLN A 346 -6.19 23.53 -5.28
CA GLN A 346 -6.95 23.58 -4.00
C GLN A 346 -6.87 22.31 -3.15
N ARG A 347 -6.81 22.46 -1.82
CA ARG A 347 -6.72 21.34 -0.89
C ARG A 347 -7.81 21.43 0.18
N GLU A 348 -8.46 20.32 0.42
CA GLU A 348 -9.49 20.17 1.45
C GLU A 348 -9.14 18.97 2.33
N ILE A 349 -9.03 19.20 3.63
CA ILE A 349 -8.77 18.15 4.63
C ILE A 349 -9.86 18.24 5.67
N ASN A 350 -10.77 17.26 5.65
CA ASN A 350 -12.00 17.29 6.43
C ASN A 350 -12.13 16.03 7.28
N ASN A 351 -12.51 16.19 8.55
CA ASN A 351 -12.86 15.07 9.44
C ASN A 351 -11.76 14.02 9.62
N CYS A 352 -10.49 14.42 9.56
CA CYS A 352 -9.36 13.54 9.80
C CYS A 352 -8.92 13.57 11.27
N THR A 353 -8.33 12.48 11.76
CA THR A 353 -7.74 12.40 13.10
C THR A 353 -6.25 12.06 13.00
N PHE A 354 -5.40 12.88 13.61
CA PHE A 354 -3.96 12.69 13.72
C PHE A 354 -3.59 12.54 15.21
N SER A 355 -3.21 11.35 15.64
CA SER A 355 -2.92 11.11 17.07
C SER A 355 -1.85 10.04 17.34
N GLY A 356 -1.10 10.20 18.43
CA GLY A 356 -0.05 9.25 18.81
C GLY A 356 1.15 9.24 17.87
N ASN A 357 1.27 10.22 16.97
CA ASN A 357 2.37 10.30 16.02
C ASN A 357 3.59 10.98 16.65
N THR A 358 4.79 10.65 16.17
CA THR A 358 6.05 11.22 16.64
C THR A 358 6.89 11.72 15.47
N SER A 359 7.28 12.98 15.50
CA SER A 359 8.25 13.52 14.55
C SER A 359 9.14 14.56 15.23
N SER A 360 10.30 14.83 14.65
CA SER A 360 11.21 15.86 15.17
C SER A 360 10.73 17.29 14.88
N PHE A 361 9.61 17.47 14.16
CA PHE A 361 9.16 18.82 13.85
C PHE A 361 7.64 19.03 13.87
N ALA A 362 6.90 18.56 12.86
CA ALA A 362 5.46 18.77 12.84
C ALA A 362 4.66 17.57 12.33
N THR A 363 3.42 17.44 12.79
CA THR A 363 2.53 16.36 12.32
C THR A 363 2.25 16.52 10.83
N LEU A 364 1.81 17.70 10.40
CA LEU A 364 1.44 17.96 9.02
C LEU A 364 2.21 19.16 8.45
N ARG A 365 2.79 19.00 7.27
CA ARG A 365 3.33 20.09 6.47
C ARG A 365 2.48 20.34 5.23
N ILE A 366 1.99 21.56 5.09
CA ILE A 366 1.11 21.98 3.99
C ILE A 366 1.58 23.28 3.36
N HIS A 367 1.26 23.46 2.07
CA HIS A 367 1.56 24.68 1.31
C HIS A 367 0.35 25.09 0.47
N SER A 368 0.38 26.34 0.00
CA SER A 368 -0.66 26.97 -0.83
C SER A 368 -1.98 27.19 -0.07
N GLU A 369 -3.14 27.19 -0.74
CA GLU A 369 -4.46 27.44 -0.13
C GLU A 369 -5.12 26.14 0.35
N VAL A 370 -5.27 25.98 1.67
CA VAL A 370 -5.81 24.77 2.30
C VAL A 370 -6.99 25.13 3.18
N ASP A 371 -8.08 24.41 3.00
CA ASP A 371 -9.20 24.38 3.92
C ASP A 371 -9.11 23.17 4.85
N PHE A 372 -9.13 23.44 6.15
CA PHE A 372 -8.92 22.44 7.20
C PHE A 372 -10.10 22.49 8.17
N ARG A 373 -10.97 21.46 8.13
CA ARG A 373 -12.24 21.46 8.87
C ARG A 373 -12.49 20.19 9.65
N ASN A 374 -13.11 20.30 10.83
CA ASN A 374 -13.55 19.14 11.62
C ASN A 374 -12.43 18.16 11.95
N ASN A 375 -11.17 18.57 11.96
CA ASN A 375 -10.04 17.67 12.20
C ASN A 375 -9.67 17.66 13.67
N ILE A 376 -9.10 16.54 14.13
CA ILE A 376 -8.50 16.42 15.47
C ILE A 376 -7.00 16.19 15.31
N MET A 377 -6.18 17.03 15.93
CA MET A 377 -4.72 16.90 16.04
C MET A 377 -4.32 16.95 17.52
N TYR A 378 -4.20 15.77 18.12
CA TYR A 378 -4.03 15.65 19.56
C TYR A 378 -3.13 14.47 19.95
N ASN A 379 -2.43 14.58 21.08
CA ASN A 379 -1.48 13.56 21.57
C ASN A 379 -0.37 13.21 20.55
N ASN A 380 0.09 14.16 19.75
CA ASN A 380 1.29 13.99 18.93
C ASN A 380 2.52 14.47 19.70
N ASN A 381 3.64 13.79 19.52
CA ASN A 381 4.94 14.19 20.06
C ASN A 381 5.74 14.91 18.96
N VAL A 382 5.47 16.21 18.83
CA VAL A 382 5.97 17.11 17.79
C VAL A 382 6.18 18.51 18.38
N ASP A 383 6.93 19.38 17.68
CA ASP A 383 7.06 20.79 18.08
C ASP A 383 5.82 21.62 17.69
N TYR A 384 5.18 21.27 16.57
CA TYR A 384 3.97 21.91 16.05
C TYR A 384 3.02 20.88 15.44
N GLU A 385 1.71 21.10 15.51
CA GLU A 385 0.77 20.22 14.81
C GLU A 385 0.80 20.48 13.30
N ILE A 386 0.86 21.75 12.90
CA ILE A 386 0.87 22.15 11.50
C ILE A 386 2.04 23.09 11.22
N LEU A 387 2.78 22.80 10.16
CA LEU A 387 3.66 23.75 9.50
C LEU A 387 3.02 24.19 8.18
N THR A 388 2.84 25.50 8.04
CA THR A 388 2.46 26.14 6.77
C THR A 388 3.47 27.22 6.40
N GLY A 389 3.75 27.44 5.11
CA GLY A 389 4.69 28.48 4.65
C GLY A 389 5.74 28.01 3.63
N ASN A 390 6.32 28.95 2.88
CA ASN A 390 7.14 28.64 1.71
C ASN A 390 8.64 28.50 2.06
N ILE A 391 9.31 27.43 1.61
CA ILE A 391 10.78 27.30 1.67
C ILE A 391 11.44 27.87 0.40
N THR A 392 10.69 28.07 -0.70
CA THR A 392 11.28 28.46 -2.01
C THR A 392 10.76 29.81 -2.54
N ALA A 393 11.62 30.47 -3.32
CA ALA A 393 11.51 31.86 -3.76
C ALA A 393 10.39 32.16 -4.79
N THR A 394 9.35 31.32 -4.89
CA THR A 394 8.27 31.45 -5.89
C THR A 394 7.30 32.59 -5.59
N GLY A 395 7.38 33.23 -4.42
CA GLY A 395 6.64 34.46 -4.09
C GLY A 395 5.14 34.28 -3.86
N LEU A 396 4.64 33.04 -3.85
CA LEU A 396 3.26 32.73 -3.48
C LEU A 396 3.17 32.50 -1.96
N ASN A 397 2.26 33.21 -1.29
CA ASN A 397 1.94 33.03 0.12
C ASN A 397 0.97 31.86 0.26
N SER A 398 1.20 30.99 1.25
CA SER A 398 0.23 29.95 1.62
C SER A 398 -0.91 30.56 2.43
N ILE A 399 -2.12 30.04 2.29
CA ILE A 399 -3.31 30.44 3.05
C ILE A 399 -3.84 29.18 3.72
N LEU A 400 -4.00 29.20 5.03
CA LEU A 400 -4.56 28.09 5.80
C LEU A 400 -5.83 28.58 6.50
N ASN A 401 -6.98 28.07 6.06
CA ASN A 401 -8.28 28.32 6.68
C ASN A 401 -8.59 27.18 7.64
N ILE A 402 -8.84 27.49 8.91
CA ILE A 402 -9.09 26.49 9.95
C ILE A 402 -10.40 26.83 10.64
N GLU A 403 -11.33 25.90 10.63
CA GLU A 403 -12.61 26.01 11.32
C GLU A 403 -13.04 24.67 11.92
N TYR A 404 -13.74 24.71 13.05
CA TYR A 404 -14.25 23.52 13.73
C TYR A 404 -13.21 22.42 13.97
N CYS A 405 -11.94 22.76 14.27
CA CYS A 405 -10.89 21.78 14.55
C CYS A 405 -10.50 21.76 16.03
N ASP A 406 -10.07 20.61 16.51
CA ASP A 406 -9.42 20.46 17.81
C ASP A 406 -7.91 20.27 17.61
N ILE A 407 -7.12 21.28 17.96
CA ILE A 407 -5.68 21.32 17.69
C ILE A 407 -4.94 21.64 18.98
N THR A 408 -4.01 20.75 19.35
CA THR A 408 -3.16 20.94 20.53
C THR A 408 -2.41 22.27 20.47
N GLY A 409 -2.58 23.10 21.49
CA GLY A 409 -1.99 24.44 21.56
C GLY A 409 -2.73 25.51 20.77
N GLY A 410 -3.89 25.19 20.18
CA GLY A 410 -4.71 26.10 19.39
C GLY A 410 -3.93 26.71 18.21
N GLU A 411 -4.12 28.01 17.97
CA GLU A 411 -3.41 28.73 16.91
C GLU A 411 -1.88 28.74 17.11
N ASP A 412 -1.40 28.74 18.37
CA ASP A 412 0.03 28.68 18.70
C ASP A 412 0.66 27.31 18.36
N GLY A 413 -0.16 26.26 18.19
CA GLY A 413 0.24 24.94 17.70
C GLY A 413 0.63 24.92 16.21
N ILE A 414 0.52 26.07 15.52
CA ILE A 414 0.77 26.21 14.09
C ILE A 414 1.97 27.10 13.84
N TRP A 415 2.93 26.59 13.07
CA TRP A 415 4.08 27.38 12.65
C TRP A 415 3.90 27.93 11.22
N PRO A 416 3.87 29.26 11.02
CA PRO A 416 3.72 29.88 9.70
C PRO A 416 5.00 29.91 8.85
N GLY A 417 6.10 29.33 9.35
CA GLY A 417 7.39 29.32 8.67
C GLY A 417 8.06 30.69 8.60
N ASN A 418 9.23 30.76 7.94
CA ASN A 418 10.07 31.97 7.88
C ASN A 418 9.61 33.00 6.82
N ASN A 419 8.78 32.59 5.86
CA ASN A 419 8.14 33.47 4.89
C ASN A 419 6.61 33.27 5.03
N PRO A 420 5.95 34.08 5.88
CA PRO A 420 4.80 33.63 6.63
C PRO A 420 3.59 33.35 5.74
N ALA A 421 2.96 32.21 5.95
CA ALA A 421 1.61 31.94 5.48
C ALA A 421 0.60 32.88 6.15
N THR A 422 -0.57 33.06 5.52
CA THR A 422 -1.75 33.64 6.17
C THR A 422 -2.50 32.53 6.87
N ILE A 423 -2.64 32.62 8.18
CA ILE A 423 -3.46 31.72 8.98
C ILE A 423 -4.77 32.43 9.27
N ASN A 424 -5.88 31.84 8.84
CA ASN A 424 -7.23 32.29 9.14
C ASN A 424 -7.81 31.33 10.19
N TRP A 425 -7.65 31.70 11.46
CA TRP A 425 -8.27 31.00 12.59
C TRP A 425 -9.73 31.45 12.71
N LEU A 426 -10.65 30.63 12.18
CA LEU A 426 -12.08 30.94 12.13
C LEU A 426 -12.81 30.36 13.36
N ASP A 427 -14.14 30.40 13.32
CA ASP A 427 -14.98 29.95 14.43
C ASP A 427 -14.98 28.43 14.61
N GLY A 428 -15.35 27.97 15.80
CA GLY A 428 -15.54 26.54 16.12
C GLY A 428 -14.28 25.78 16.51
N ASN A 429 -13.09 26.38 16.42
CA ASN A 429 -11.85 25.72 16.82
C ASN A 429 -11.71 25.63 18.35
N ILE A 430 -11.18 24.51 18.84
CA ILE A 430 -10.92 24.20 20.25
C ILE A 430 -9.50 23.65 20.47
N ASP A 431 -9.07 23.60 21.73
CA ASP A 431 -7.83 22.97 22.21
C ASP A 431 -8.17 22.29 23.54
N GLU A 432 -8.87 21.16 23.43
CA GLU A 432 -9.39 20.41 24.58
C GLU A 432 -8.99 18.93 24.46
N ASP A 433 -9.07 18.16 25.54
CA ASP A 433 -8.83 16.71 25.45
C ASP A 433 -10.00 16.06 24.66
N PRO A 434 -9.76 15.41 23.51
CA PRO A 434 -10.80 14.76 22.72
C PRO A 434 -11.46 13.59 23.45
N MET A 435 -10.90 13.15 24.59
CA MET A 435 -11.39 12.01 25.37
C MET A 435 -11.45 10.74 24.53
N PHE A 436 -10.34 10.38 23.91
CA PHE A 436 -10.24 9.15 23.12
C PHE A 436 -10.40 7.87 23.95
N ASP A 437 -11.09 6.88 23.40
CA ASP A 437 -11.16 5.53 23.95
C ASP A 437 -9.85 4.78 23.70
N SER A 438 -8.87 5.04 24.56
CA SER A 438 -7.55 4.39 24.54
C SER A 438 -7.58 2.88 24.81
N LEU A 439 -8.73 2.32 25.23
CA LEU A 439 -8.89 0.91 25.59
C LEU A 439 -9.90 0.18 24.69
N GLY A 440 -10.48 0.88 23.73
CA GLY A 440 -11.54 0.40 22.86
C GLY A 440 -11.07 -0.51 21.73
N THR A 441 -12.04 -1.13 21.07
CA THR A 441 -11.83 -1.90 19.83
C THR A 441 -11.49 -0.99 18.64
N TYR A 442 -11.72 0.31 18.75
CA TYR A 442 -11.48 1.28 17.69
C TYR A 442 -10.56 2.38 18.23
N PRO A 443 -9.27 2.39 17.85
CA PRO A 443 -8.31 3.31 18.42
C PRO A 443 -8.70 4.74 18.05
N PHE A 444 -8.71 5.62 19.06
CA PHE A 444 -9.04 7.04 18.93
C PHE A 444 -10.50 7.34 18.53
N ALA A 445 -11.43 6.42 18.78
CA ALA A 445 -12.85 6.75 18.85
C ALA A 445 -13.16 7.64 20.07
N LEU A 446 -14.21 8.46 20.01
CA LEU A 446 -14.57 9.38 21.10
C LEU A 446 -15.27 8.65 22.25
N LEU A 447 -14.99 9.05 23.49
CA LEU A 447 -15.77 8.65 24.66
C LEU A 447 -16.95 9.58 24.90
N ALA A 448 -17.94 9.10 25.66
CA ALA A 448 -19.06 9.93 26.09
C ALA A 448 -18.58 11.20 26.80
N ASN A 449 -19.22 12.33 26.48
CA ASN A 449 -18.89 13.69 26.93
C ASN A 449 -17.61 14.29 26.34
N SER A 450 -17.03 13.69 25.31
CA SER A 450 -15.97 14.33 24.53
C SER A 450 -16.41 15.72 24.04
N PRO A 451 -15.54 16.75 24.09
CA PRO A 451 -15.82 18.07 23.53
C PRO A 451 -15.93 18.05 22.00
N CYS A 452 -15.52 16.97 21.34
CA CYS A 452 -15.56 16.79 19.90
C CYS A 452 -16.91 16.26 19.38
N ILE A 453 -17.82 15.86 20.28
CA ILE A 453 -19.15 15.34 19.92
C ILE A 453 -20.08 16.49 19.56
N ASP A 454 -20.75 16.42 18.41
CA ASP A 454 -21.70 17.40 17.87
C ASP A 454 -21.13 18.83 17.77
N THR A 455 -19.80 18.98 17.65
CA THR A 455 -19.12 20.29 17.60
C THR A 455 -18.42 20.59 16.28
N GLY A 456 -18.54 19.71 15.29
CA GLY A 456 -18.09 19.97 13.93
C GLY A 456 -18.96 20.98 13.18
N THR A 457 -18.70 21.11 11.87
CA THR A 457 -19.39 22.06 10.99
C THR A 457 -20.89 21.70 10.87
N PRO A 458 -21.83 22.63 11.16
CA PRO A 458 -23.27 22.34 11.09
C PRO A 458 -23.82 22.06 9.68
N ASP A 459 -23.21 22.63 8.64
CA ASP A 459 -23.55 22.36 7.23
C ASP A 459 -22.39 21.62 6.56
N THR A 460 -22.60 20.36 6.23
CA THR A 460 -21.60 19.49 5.60
C THR A 460 -21.57 19.64 4.08
N THR A 461 -22.42 20.51 3.50
CA THR A 461 -22.47 20.74 2.05
C THR A 461 -21.12 21.23 1.55
N GLY A 462 -20.56 20.51 0.57
CA GLY A 462 -19.29 20.88 -0.05
C GLY A 462 -18.04 20.40 0.69
N LEU A 463 -18.18 19.63 1.79
CA LEU A 463 -17.03 19.02 2.48
C LEU A 463 -16.50 17.74 1.81
N TYR A 464 -17.19 17.24 0.77
CA TYR A 464 -16.86 15.98 0.07
C TYR A 464 -16.59 14.83 1.05
N LEU A 465 -17.46 14.69 2.04
CA LEU A 465 -17.38 13.60 3.01
C LEU A 465 -18.05 12.34 2.46
N PRO A 466 -17.51 11.16 2.77
CA PRO A 466 -18.22 9.91 2.54
C PRO A 466 -19.51 9.89 3.37
N PRO A 467 -20.55 9.15 2.93
CA PRO A 467 -21.82 9.07 3.65
C PRO A 467 -21.70 8.39 5.02
N TRP A 468 -20.60 7.66 5.27
CA TRP A 468 -20.35 6.88 6.49
C TRP A 468 -18.96 7.19 7.07
N ASP A 469 -18.79 6.98 8.37
CA ASP A 469 -17.49 7.09 9.05
C ASP A 469 -16.59 5.84 8.82
N LEU A 470 -15.44 5.77 9.49
CA LEU A 470 -14.50 4.64 9.39
C LEU A 470 -15.07 3.30 9.87
N LEU A 471 -16.08 3.33 10.75
CA LEU A 471 -16.78 2.13 11.25
C LEU A 471 -18.06 1.84 10.45
N HIS A 472 -18.30 2.58 9.37
CA HIS A 472 -19.51 2.51 8.58
C HIS A 472 -20.76 2.86 9.39
N ASN A 473 -20.65 3.85 10.28
CA ASN A 473 -21.78 4.49 10.94
C ASN A 473 -22.25 5.70 10.13
N TYR A 474 -23.52 6.06 10.27
CA TYR A 474 -24.06 7.28 9.65
C TYR A 474 -23.27 8.53 10.08
N ARG A 475 -22.99 9.43 9.11
CA ARG A 475 -22.49 10.78 9.39
C ARG A 475 -23.64 11.72 9.69
N VAL A 476 -23.35 12.77 10.47
CA VAL A 476 -24.33 13.75 10.95
C VAL A 476 -25.34 13.06 11.86
N TRP A 477 -24.95 12.88 13.10
CA TRP A 477 -25.74 12.23 14.12
C TRP A 477 -26.00 13.18 15.31
N ASP A 478 -26.96 12.84 16.18
CA ASP A 478 -27.23 13.55 17.43
C ASP A 478 -26.54 12.77 18.55
N GLY A 479 -25.21 12.91 18.63
CA GLY A 479 -24.35 12.12 19.52
C GLY A 479 -24.56 12.43 21.00
N ASP A 480 -24.93 13.67 21.33
CA ASP A 480 -25.22 14.13 22.68
C ASP A 480 -26.71 13.96 23.08
N GLY A 481 -27.59 13.71 22.11
CA GLY A 481 -29.02 13.46 22.30
C GLY A 481 -29.83 14.72 22.63
N ASN A 482 -29.35 15.90 22.27
CA ASN A 482 -30.02 17.19 22.48
C ASN A 482 -31.13 17.47 21.45
N GLY A 483 -31.23 16.65 20.40
CA GLY A 483 -32.22 16.76 19.32
C GLY A 483 -31.74 17.51 18.09
N VAL A 484 -30.45 17.82 17.98
CA VAL A 484 -29.82 18.50 16.84
C VAL A 484 -28.65 17.68 16.35
N ALA A 485 -28.79 17.09 15.17
CA ALA A 485 -27.70 16.33 14.57
C ALA A 485 -26.64 17.27 13.98
N ILE A 486 -25.40 17.16 14.45
CA ILE A 486 -24.21 17.88 13.99
C ILE A 486 -23.11 16.86 13.84
N ILE A 487 -22.23 17.04 12.86
CA ILE A 487 -21.12 16.11 12.67
C ILE A 487 -20.12 16.22 13.82
N ASP A 488 -19.56 15.10 14.26
CA ASP A 488 -18.43 15.11 15.18
C ASP A 488 -17.15 15.64 14.50
N MET A 489 -16.23 16.17 15.31
CA MET A 489 -14.86 16.35 14.86
C MET A 489 -14.14 14.99 14.79
N GLY A 490 -13.20 14.86 13.85
CA GLY A 490 -12.45 13.65 13.61
C GLY A 490 -13.18 12.65 12.72
N CYS A 491 -12.65 11.43 12.73
CA CYS A 491 -12.93 10.41 11.72
C CYS A 491 -13.97 9.35 12.10
N TYR A 492 -14.52 9.44 13.32
CA TYR A 492 -15.55 8.58 13.88
C TYR A 492 -16.75 9.41 14.32
N GLU A 493 -17.94 8.87 14.16
CA GLU A 493 -19.18 9.46 14.65
C GLU A 493 -19.65 8.74 15.93
N PHE A 494 -19.77 9.46 17.03
CA PHE A 494 -20.12 8.92 18.33
C PHE A 494 -21.60 8.56 18.40
N GLY A 495 -21.86 7.31 18.83
CA GLY A 495 -23.22 6.85 19.10
C GLY A 495 -24.10 6.64 17.85
N ALA A 496 -23.55 6.84 16.65
CA ALA A 496 -24.27 6.66 15.39
C ALA A 496 -24.54 5.18 15.07
N ASP A 497 -25.68 4.93 14.43
CA ASP A 497 -26.06 3.59 14.00
C ASP A 497 -25.17 3.12 12.83
N SER A 498 -24.76 1.85 12.88
CA SER A 498 -24.07 1.19 11.75
C SER A 498 -25.03 0.97 10.58
N VAL A 499 -24.54 1.20 9.35
CA VAL A 499 -25.36 1.01 8.13
C VAL A 499 -25.46 -0.45 7.67
N GLY A 500 -24.99 -1.40 8.48
CA GLY A 500 -25.19 -2.83 8.26
C GLY A 500 -24.25 -3.46 7.22
N VAL A 501 -23.16 -2.77 6.85
CA VAL A 501 -22.08 -3.36 6.08
C VAL A 501 -21.06 -3.94 7.07
N ASN A 502 -21.03 -5.27 7.21
CA ASN A 502 -20.01 -5.98 7.98
C ASN A 502 -18.67 -5.91 7.23
N TYR A 503 -18.01 -4.75 7.24
CA TYR A 503 -16.55 -4.78 7.22
C TYR A 503 -16.14 -5.31 8.59
N ASN A 504 -15.53 -6.50 8.59
CA ASN A 504 -14.95 -7.07 9.80
C ASN A 504 -14.04 -6.03 10.48
N GLU A 505 -13.80 -6.18 11.79
CA GLU A 505 -12.88 -5.38 12.62
C GLU A 505 -11.77 -4.69 11.79
N LEU A 506 -11.56 -3.37 11.99
CA LEU A 506 -10.52 -2.61 11.29
C LEU A 506 -9.23 -3.45 11.22
N PRO A 507 -8.61 -3.64 10.04
CA PRO A 507 -7.51 -4.59 9.87
C PRO A 507 -6.17 -4.08 10.43
N ILE A 508 -6.23 -3.23 11.45
CA ILE A 508 -5.12 -2.64 12.20
C ILE A 508 -5.03 -3.29 13.59
N SER A 509 -3.81 -3.42 14.10
CA SER A 509 -3.61 -3.88 15.47
C SER A 509 -3.78 -2.73 16.47
N ASN A 510 -4.71 -2.87 17.43
CA ASN A 510 -4.80 -1.97 18.59
C ASN A 510 -3.69 -2.20 19.62
N TYR A 511 -2.88 -3.24 19.41
CA TYR A 511 -1.71 -3.51 20.23
C TYR A 511 -0.54 -2.81 19.57
N GLU A 512 -0.05 -1.76 20.22
CA GLU A 512 1.27 -1.22 19.92
C GLU A 512 2.28 -2.32 20.22
N LEU A 513 3.10 -2.68 19.24
CA LEU A 513 4.19 -3.64 19.38
C LEU A 513 5.36 -3.10 18.55
N ARG A 514 6.39 -2.63 19.24
CA ARG A 514 7.55 -1.96 18.63
C ARG A 514 8.83 -2.42 19.28
N ASN A 515 9.97 -2.13 18.66
CA ASN A 515 11.26 -2.35 19.27
C ASN A 515 12.21 -1.17 19.01
N TYR A 516 12.96 -0.74 20.02
CA TYR A 516 13.96 0.31 19.86
C TYR A 516 15.24 0.00 20.66
N PRO A 517 16.43 0.17 20.07
CA PRO A 517 16.68 0.58 18.68
C PRO A 517 16.26 -0.48 17.65
N ASN A 518 16.01 -0.08 16.40
CA ASN A 518 15.83 -0.95 15.24
C ASN A 518 16.44 -0.27 13.99
N PRO A 519 17.49 -0.81 13.34
CA PRO A 519 18.24 -2.00 13.71
C PRO A 519 18.95 -1.87 15.06
N PHE A 520 19.30 -2.99 15.68
CA PHE A 520 19.94 -3.05 16.99
C PHE A 520 21.22 -3.87 17.00
N ASN A 521 22.12 -3.61 17.97
CA ASN A 521 23.35 -4.39 18.18
C ASN A 521 23.79 -4.39 19.65
N PRO A 522 23.83 -5.55 20.34
CA PRO A 522 23.01 -6.74 20.12
C PRO A 522 21.67 -6.67 20.89
N GLU A 523 21.37 -5.53 21.53
CA GLU A 523 20.20 -5.39 22.41
C GLU A 523 19.15 -4.43 21.85
N THR A 524 17.87 -4.83 21.90
CA THR A 524 16.71 -3.97 21.64
C THR A 524 15.66 -4.12 22.74
N LYS A 525 14.93 -3.04 23.00
CA LYS A 525 13.76 -3.07 23.89
C LYS A 525 12.52 -3.25 23.05
N ILE A 526 11.82 -4.35 23.25
CA ILE A 526 10.51 -4.60 22.67
C ILE A 526 9.47 -4.00 23.59
N VAL A 527 8.80 -2.95 23.11
CA VAL A 527 7.76 -2.20 23.82
C VAL A 527 6.40 -2.63 23.30
N PHE A 528 5.45 -2.85 24.19
CA PHE A 528 4.07 -3.13 23.81
C PHE A 528 3.05 -2.53 24.77
N ASN A 529 1.84 -2.33 24.27
CA ASN A 529 0.69 -1.91 25.06
C ASN A 529 -0.38 -3.03 25.07
N LEU A 530 -1.10 -3.14 26.20
CA LEU A 530 -2.19 -4.09 26.39
C LEU A 530 -3.49 -3.33 26.67
N PRO A 531 -4.43 -3.28 25.71
CA PRO A 531 -5.75 -2.68 25.93
C PRO A 531 -6.61 -3.50 26.92
N GLU A 532 -6.29 -4.78 27.11
CA GLU A 532 -6.99 -5.71 28.02
C GLU A 532 -6.02 -6.52 28.87
N GLU A 533 -6.44 -6.90 30.08
CA GLU A 533 -5.67 -7.84 30.92
C GLU A 533 -5.68 -9.23 30.28
N GLY A 534 -4.53 -9.90 30.30
CA GLY A 534 -4.43 -11.23 29.71
C GLY A 534 -3.09 -11.90 29.95
N THR A 535 -3.03 -13.18 29.62
CA THR A 535 -1.76 -13.91 29.61
C THR A 535 -1.00 -13.52 28.35
N VAL A 536 0.11 -12.81 28.54
CA VAL A 536 0.95 -12.33 27.44
C VAL A 536 2.11 -13.28 27.18
N LYS A 537 2.36 -13.51 25.89
CA LYS A 537 3.48 -14.27 25.37
C LYS A 537 4.08 -13.52 24.20
N LEU A 538 5.40 -13.32 24.23
CA LEU A 538 6.15 -12.76 23.11
C LEU A 538 7.01 -13.87 22.50
N GLU A 539 6.89 -14.10 21.19
CA GLU A 539 7.66 -15.11 20.47
C GLU A 539 8.48 -14.44 19.38
N ILE A 540 9.78 -14.73 19.33
CA ILE A 540 10.71 -14.27 18.30
C ILE A 540 10.97 -15.41 17.33
N TYR A 541 10.94 -15.13 16.04
CA TYR A 541 11.15 -16.05 14.93
C TYR A 541 12.22 -15.49 14.00
N ASN A 542 13.00 -16.38 13.38
CA ASN A 542 13.80 -15.99 12.22
C ASN A 542 12.93 -16.00 10.95
N ILE A 543 13.47 -15.49 9.84
CA ILE A 543 12.77 -15.45 8.54
C ILE A 543 12.31 -16.82 8.01
N LYS A 544 12.89 -17.93 8.51
CA LYS A 544 12.46 -19.29 8.12
C LYS A 544 11.28 -19.78 8.96
N GLY A 545 10.64 -18.90 9.74
CA GLY A 545 9.59 -19.25 10.69
C GLY A 545 10.07 -20.09 11.87
N GLN A 546 11.38 -20.26 12.06
CA GLN A 546 11.90 -21.03 13.19
C GLN A 546 11.87 -20.14 14.43
N LYS A 547 11.30 -20.68 15.52
CA LYS A 547 11.26 -19.97 16.80
C LYS A 547 12.65 -19.85 17.39
N VAL A 548 13.02 -18.63 17.72
CA VAL A 548 14.33 -18.23 18.24
C VAL A 548 14.28 -18.08 19.76
N LYS A 549 13.29 -17.36 20.28
CA LYS A 549 13.17 -17.08 21.72
C LYS A 549 11.71 -16.85 22.12
N THR A 550 11.37 -17.20 23.34
CA THR A 550 10.02 -17.03 23.91
C THR A 550 10.11 -16.33 25.25
N PHE A 551 9.34 -15.28 25.43
CA PHE A 551 9.08 -14.68 26.72
C PHE A 551 7.67 -15.10 27.17
N LEU A 552 7.60 -15.88 28.25
CA LEU A 552 6.38 -16.52 28.76
C LEU A 552 5.86 -15.86 30.03
N ASN A 553 4.56 -16.09 30.30
CA ASN A 553 3.90 -15.80 31.58
C ASN A 553 4.11 -14.35 32.06
N LEU A 554 4.11 -13.43 31.11
CA LEU A 554 4.16 -12.01 31.37
C LEU A 554 2.78 -11.61 31.91
N GLN A 555 2.62 -11.73 33.24
CA GLN A 555 1.45 -11.26 33.96
C GLN A 555 1.61 -9.76 34.11
N ILE A 556 0.91 -9.03 33.26
CA ILE A 556 1.09 -7.61 33.13
C ILE A 556 -0.27 -6.96 33.37
N ASN A 557 -0.32 -6.07 34.35
CA ASN A 557 -1.50 -5.25 34.64
C ASN A 557 -1.80 -4.35 33.44
N LYS A 558 -3.04 -3.85 33.35
CA LYS A 558 -3.45 -2.84 32.37
C LYS A 558 -2.54 -1.59 32.47
N SER A 559 -1.48 -1.52 31.66
CA SER A 559 -0.56 -0.39 31.62
C SER A 559 0.03 -0.22 30.23
N SER A 560 0.16 1.04 29.83
CA SER A 560 0.96 1.45 28.68
C SER A 560 2.45 1.22 28.95
N ASN A 561 3.24 1.06 27.88
CA ASN A 561 4.70 0.97 27.88
C ASN A 561 5.33 -0.23 28.62
N GLN A 562 4.83 -1.43 28.33
CA GLN A 562 5.44 -2.66 28.81
C GLN A 562 6.66 -2.98 27.98
N GLN A 563 7.74 -3.44 28.62
CA GLN A 563 9.01 -3.61 27.92
C GLN A 563 9.66 -4.96 28.24
N ILE A 564 10.23 -5.57 27.21
CA ILE A 564 11.08 -6.75 27.30
C ILE A 564 12.37 -6.44 26.56
N ILE A 565 13.49 -6.83 27.15
CA ILE A 565 14.79 -6.70 26.50
C ILE A 565 15.10 -8.00 25.76
N TRP A 566 15.38 -7.89 24.46
CA TRP A 566 16.00 -8.96 23.72
C TRP A 566 17.45 -8.62 23.38
N ASP A 567 18.34 -9.51 23.76
CA ASP A 567 19.80 -9.40 23.68
C ASP A 567 20.39 -10.13 22.47
N GLY A 568 19.56 -10.43 21.46
CA GLY A 568 20.01 -11.11 20.24
C GLY A 568 20.47 -12.55 20.49
N THR A 569 19.85 -13.24 21.45
CA THR A 569 20.12 -14.66 21.76
C THR A 569 18.92 -15.58 21.51
N ASP A 570 19.17 -16.88 21.36
CA ASP A 570 18.14 -17.93 21.26
C ASP A 570 17.68 -18.44 22.65
N GLU A 571 16.79 -19.44 22.67
CA GLU A 571 16.33 -20.13 23.90
C GLU A 571 17.47 -20.75 24.74
N ASN A 572 18.61 -21.06 24.14
CA ASN A 572 19.80 -21.58 24.83
C ASN A 572 20.74 -20.46 25.29
N ASN A 573 20.34 -19.20 25.17
CA ASN A 573 21.15 -18.00 25.39
C ASN A 573 22.40 -17.94 24.50
N LEU A 574 22.34 -18.55 23.31
CA LEU A 574 23.40 -18.44 22.31
C LEU A 574 23.11 -17.26 21.38
N PRO A 575 24.10 -16.43 21.03
CA PRO A 575 23.91 -15.32 20.10
C PRO A 575 23.44 -15.81 18.73
N VAL A 576 22.40 -15.19 18.18
CA VAL A 576 21.92 -15.47 16.83
C VAL A 576 22.68 -14.64 15.78
N GLY A 577 22.53 -14.97 14.50
CA GLY A 577 23.20 -14.26 13.40
C GLY A 577 22.57 -12.90 13.13
N SER A 578 23.30 -11.99 12.48
CA SER A 578 22.70 -10.75 11.95
C SER A 578 21.60 -11.11 10.94
N GLY A 579 20.52 -10.33 10.91
CA GLY A 579 19.40 -10.58 10.00
C GLY A 579 18.08 -10.05 10.54
N VAL A 580 17.01 -10.33 9.78
CA VAL A 580 15.63 -9.97 10.12
C VAL A 580 15.02 -11.04 11.03
N TYR A 581 14.30 -10.59 12.04
CA TYR A 581 13.55 -11.42 12.96
C TYR A 581 12.12 -10.89 13.05
N LEU A 582 11.14 -11.78 13.11
CA LEU A 582 9.75 -11.43 13.40
C LEU A 582 9.49 -11.67 14.88
N TYR A 583 8.74 -10.79 15.52
CA TYR A 583 8.27 -10.98 16.88
C TYR A 583 6.76 -10.80 16.96
N GLN A 584 6.14 -11.73 17.66
CA GLN A 584 4.70 -11.86 17.73
C GLN A 584 4.25 -11.74 19.18
N LEU A 585 3.35 -10.79 19.43
CA LEU A 585 2.63 -10.65 20.68
C LEU A 585 1.39 -11.52 20.64
N LYS A 586 1.28 -12.42 21.61
CA LYS A 586 0.10 -13.25 21.86
C LYS A 586 -0.53 -12.86 23.18
N VAL A 587 -1.84 -12.62 23.16
CA VAL A 587 -2.64 -12.33 24.36
C VAL A 587 -3.75 -13.35 24.44
N ASN A 588 -3.86 -14.02 25.59
CA ASN A 588 -4.84 -15.08 25.84
C ASN A 588 -4.80 -16.22 24.79
N GLY A 589 -3.60 -16.48 24.25
CA GLY A 589 -3.36 -17.53 23.25
C GLY A 589 -3.53 -17.10 21.79
N ASN A 590 -4.12 -15.93 21.54
CA ASN A 590 -4.35 -15.41 20.18
C ASN A 590 -3.21 -14.47 19.76
N SER A 591 -2.80 -14.54 18.50
CA SER A 591 -1.90 -13.52 17.92
C SER A 591 -2.63 -12.20 17.86
N LYS A 592 -2.01 -11.14 18.40
CA LYS A 592 -2.61 -9.81 18.49
C LYS A 592 -1.82 -8.76 17.70
N ALA A 593 -0.50 -8.83 17.76
CA ALA A 593 0.39 -8.02 16.93
C ALA A 593 1.57 -8.86 16.46
N ILE A 594 2.07 -8.55 15.27
CA ILE A 594 3.32 -9.08 14.74
C ILE A 594 4.10 -7.89 14.24
N ASN A 595 5.36 -7.78 14.64
CA ASN A 595 6.26 -6.79 14.09
C ASN A 595 7.63 -7.45 13.82
N LYS A 596 8.59 -6.71 13.31
CA LYS A 596 9.85 -7.17 12.74
C LYS A 596 11.00 -6.31 13.23
N MET A 597 12.16 -6.92 13.41
CA MET A 597 13.35 -6.27 13.92
C MET A 597 14.61 -6.75 13.21
N ILE A 598 15.62 -5.90 13.17
CA ILE A 598 16.85 -6.13 12.42
C ILE A 598 18.02 -6.14 13.40
N LEU A 599 18.66 -7.31 13.54
CA LEU A 599 19.89 -7.45 14.34
C LEU A 599 21.10 -7.19 13.45
N LEU A 600 21.89 -6.19 13.80
CA LEU A 600 23.23 -5.95 13.26
C LEU A 600 24.27 -6.52 14.24
N LYS A 601 25.35 -7.10 13.71
CA LYS A 601 26.53 -7.46 14.52
C LYS A 601 27.70 -6.59 14.12
#